data_AF-A0A8T4YUN9-F1
#
_entry.id   AF-A0A8T4YUN9-F1
#
_cell.length_a   1.000
_cell.length_b   1.000
_cell.length_c   1.000
_cell.angle_alpha   90.00
_cell.angle_beta   90.00
_cell.angle_gamma   90.00
#
_symmetry.space_group_name_H-M   'P 1'
#
loop_
_entity.id
_entity.type
_entity.pdbx_description
1 polymer ?
#
loop_
_entity_poly.entity_id
_entity_poly.type
_entity_poly.pdbx_seq_one_letter_code
_entity_poly.pdbx_strand_id
1 'polypeptide(L)'
;MKVHPLNKLVAMNTELTLENYRCYKIEALGTDDTAAVTVRIDGKACGVILTELAPLRKNTANFCGPLSLGPYFLVVPPQKTLKFEGTAAKFVHILGKMIELDPGEGMPTDLASRFANQHNEYVKCVEGSDVSTGTAMADGAEVSLYSLTPTTIEKYLFNGLALVDQVAAGSPAEAEGNIGIRLYLDGAPLDHLLSASGRRGIDRMSMEIPNTTDNKSLEPFSLEGNPISVDGDHTIEVKAMNVSGGSLFGTTAAQFHFYAVTLYRKVG
;
A
#
# COMPACT_ATOMS: atom_id res chain seq x y z
N MET A 1 -2.21 -34.28 6.48
CA MET A 1 -2.28 -32.80 6.64
C MET A 1 -3.41 -32.30 7.54
N LYS A 2 -3.09 -31.45 8.53
CA LYS A 2 -4.07 -30.65 9.30
C LYS A 2 -3.87 -29.15 9.07
N VAL A 3 -4.93 -28.37 9.24
CA VAL A 3 -4.89 -26.91 9.04
C VAL A 3 -5.44 -26.22 10.27
N HIS A 4 -4.65 -25.31 10.83
CA HIS A 4 -4.97 -24.48 11.99
C HIS A 4 -5.00 -23.00 11.60
N PRO A 5 -5.78 -22.15 12.29
CA PRO A 5 -5.75 -20.72 12.06
C PRO A 5 -4.39 -20.13 12.45
N LEU A 6 -3.80 -19.33 11.56
CA LEU A 6 -2.65 -18.49 11.85
C LEU A 6 -3.16 -17.09 12.20
N ASN A 7 -2.95 -16.68 13.43
CA ASN A 7 -3.22 -15.34 13.93
C ASN A 7 -2.19 -15.08 15.04
N LYS A 8 -1.11 -14.35 14.70
CA LYS A 8 0.01 -14.12 15.61
C LYS A 8 0.54 -12.70 15.46
N LEU A 9 0.98 -12.13 16.58
CA LEU A 9 1.87 -10.97 16.58
C LEU A 9 3.31 -11.45 16.60
N VAL A 10 4.12 -10.93 15.69
CA VAL A 10 5.54 -11.22 15.54
C VAL A 10 6.31 -9.94 15.80
N ALA A 11 7.34 -10.00 16.65
CA ALA A 11 8.21 -8.86 16.91
C ALA A 11 9.08 -8.55 15.69
N MET A 12 9.26 -7.26 15.42
CA MET A 12 10.15 -6.79 14.36
C MET A 12 11.59 -7.24 14.60
N ASN A 13 12.36 -7.40 13.52
CA ASN A 13 13.78 -7.74 13.50
C ASN A 13 14.15 -9.06 14.20
N THR A 14 13.17 -9.90 14.49
CA THR A 14 13.37 -11.25 15.03
C THR A 14 13.30 -12.26 13.90
N GLU A 15 14.31 -13.12 13.79
CA GLU A 15 14.31 -14.23 12.84
C GLU A 15 13.62 -15.45 13.46
N LEU A 16 12.54 -15.91 12.82
CA LEU A 16 11.77 -17.08 13.24
C LEU A 16 12.03 -18.24 12.28
N THR A 17 12.40 -19.40 12.79
CA THR A 17 12.54 -20.64 12.00
C THR A 17 11.35 -21.55 12.23
N LEU A 18 10.73 -22.03 11.16
CA LEU A 18 9.61 -22.97 11.27
C LEU A 18 10.10 -24.38 11.59
N GLU A 19 9.29 -25.11 12.34
CA GLU A 19 9.50 -26.53 12.64
C GLU A 19 9.47 -27.37 11.35
N ASN A 20 10.09 -28.55 11.37
CA ASN A 20 10.23 -29.43 10.20
C ASN A 20 8.91 -30.01 9.67
N TYR A 21 7.82 -29.90 10.42
CA TYR A 21 6.48 -30.37 10.04
C TYR A 21 5.47 -29.23 9.89
N ARG A 22 5.90 -27.96 9.93
CA ARG A 22 5.01 -26.80 9.83
C ARG A 22 5.28 -25.94 8.61
N CYS A 23 4.21 -25.54 7.95
CA CYS A 23 4.22 -24.55 6.89
C CYS A 23 3.23 -23.42 7.23
N TYR A 24 3.61 -22.17 6.99
CA TYR A 24 2.67 -21.05 7.08
C TYR A 24 2.23 -20.62 5.68
N LYS A 25 0.92 -20.42 5.54
CA LYS A 25 0.30 -19.68 4.43
C LYS A 25 -0.26 -18.37 5.01
N ILE A 26 0.45 -17.27 4.79
CA ILE A 26 0.08 -15.94 5.26
C ILE A 26 -0.79 -15.27 4.20
N GLU A 27 -2.05 -15.01 4.53
CA GLU A 27 -3.07 -14.46 3.64
C GLU A 27 -3.30 -12.96 3.87
N ALA A 28 -2.95 -12.44 5.05
CA ALA A 28 -2.95 -11.00 5.34
C ALA A 28 -1.85 -10.61 6.34
N LEU A 29 -1.44 -9.34 6.27
CA LEU A 29 -0.40 -8.74 7.09
C LEU A 29 -0.84 -7.38 7.63
N GLY A 30 -0.46 -7.04 8.86
CA GLY A 30 -0.58 -5.67 9.36
C GLY A 30 0.57 -5.27 10.27
N THR A 31 0.79 -3.99 10.50
CA THR A 31 1.87 -3.48 11.37
C THR A 31 1.42 -2.27 12.20
N ASP A 32 2.17 -1.94 13.25
CA ASP A 32 2.09 -0.70 14.04
C ASP A 32 3.36 0.15 13.91
N ASP A 33 4.21 -0.17 12.93
CA ASP A 33 5.37 0.60 12.57
C ASP A 33 4.98 1.73 11.61
N THR A 34 5.40 2.95 11.94
CA THR A 34 5.20 4.12 11.07
C THR A 34 6.23 4.16 9.95
N ALA A 35 7.30 3.36 10.04
CA ALA A 35 8.23 3.15 8.94
C ALA A 35 7.80 1.96 8.09
N ALA A 36 8.22 1.94 6.82
CA ALA A 36 8.03 0.81 5.93
C ALA A 36 8.60 -0.49 6.49
N VAL A 37 7.77 -1.54 6.50
CA VAL A 37 8.16 -2.87 6.99
C VAL A 37 8.39 -3.79 5.81
N THR A 38 9.61 -4.35 5.72
CA THR A 38 9.95 -5.32 4.68
C THR A 38 9.78 -6.74 5.19
N VAL A 39 9.02 -7.56 4.46
CA VAL A 39 8.84 -8.98 4.74
C VAL A 39 9.97 -9.78 4.08
N ARG A 40 10.69 -10.58 4.86
CA ARG A 40 11.70 -11.51 4.37
C ARG A 40 11.39 -12.95 4.70
N ILE A 41 11.50 -13.81 3.70
CA ILE A 41 11.36 -15.26 3.84
C ILE A 41 12.60 -15.90 3.24
N ASP A 42 13.31 -16.72 4.02
CA ASP A 42 14.57 -17.36 3.63
C ASP A 42 15.59 -16.33 3.10
N GLY A 43 15.68 -15.17 3.75
CA GLY A 43 16.54 -14.03 3.38
C GLY A 43 16.06 -13.17 2.21
N LYS A 44 15.08 -13.63 1.42
CA LYS A 44 14.57 -12.93 0.24
C LYS A 44 13.45 -11.97 0.61
N ALA A 45 13.42 -10.78 0.00
CA ALA A 45 12.31 -9.84 0.14
C ALA A 45 11.06 -10.39 -0.56
N CYS A 46 9.91 -10.33 0.10
CA CYS A 46 8.65 -10.89 -0.39
C CYS A 46 7.45 -9.97 -0.13
N GLY A 47 7.68 -8.72 0.25
CA GLY A 47 6.60 -7.78 0.53
C GLY A 47 7.10 -6.53 1.24
N VAL A 48 6.33 -5.44 1.10
CA VAL A 48 6.49 -4.22 1.90
C VAL A 48 5.10 -3.78 2.34
N ILE A 49 4.94 -3.44 3.62
CA ILE A 49 3.69 -2.94 4.20
C ILE A 49 3.92 -1.61 4.92
N LEU A 50 2.87 -0.78 4.97
CA LEU A 50 2.82 0.51 5.66
C LEU A 50 1.63 0.51 6.61
N THR A 51 1.75 1.12 7.80
CA THR A 51 0.67 1.11 8.80
C THR A 51 -0.59 1.84 8.33
N GLU A 52 -0.47 2.78 7.40
CA GLU A 52 -1.57 3.55 6.82
C GLU A 52 -2.45 2.68 5.91
N LEU A 53 -1.84 1.73 5.22
CA LEU A 53 -2.52 0.80 4.30
C LEU A 53 -2.80 -0.58 4.94
N ALA A 54 -2.04 -0.93 5.97
CA ALA A 54 -2.02 -2.25 6.60
C ALA A 54 -1.86 -2.14 8.13
N PRO A 55 -2.76 -1.46 8.87
CA PRO A 55 -2.68 -1.41 10.33
C PRO A 55 -2.83 -2.81 10.94
N LEU A 56 -2.29 -3.04 12.15
CA LEU A 56 -2.41 -4.31 12.88
C LEU A 56 -3.86 -4.84 12.95
N ARG A 57 -4.82 -3.93 13.03
CA ARG A 57 -6.26 -4.24 13.11
C ARG A 57 -7.05 -3.01 12.66
N LYS A 58 -8.27 -3.24 12.19
CA LYS A 58 -9.24 -2.18 11.97
C LYS A 58 -9.53 -1.48 13.30
N ASN A 59 -9.48 -0.15 13.32
CA ASN A 59 -9.80 0.65 14.50
C ASN A 59 -10.46 1.98 14.08
N THR A 60 -10.77 2.84 15.05
CA THR A 60 -11.46 4.12 14.82
C THR A 60 -10.62 5.16 14.07
N ALA A 61 -9.30 4.99 14.03
CA ALA A 61 -8.36 5.90 13.37
C ALA A 61 -7.96 5.42 11.96
N ASN A 62 -8.03 4.12 11.68
CA ASN A 62 -7.73 3.55 10.37
C ASN A 62 -8.63 2.32 10.10
N PHE A 63 -9.52 2.49 9.12
CA PHE A 63 -10.52 1.48 8.74
C PHE A 63 -10.04 0.44 7.72
N CYS A 64 -8.83 0.57 7.17
CA CYS A 64 -8.26 -0.36 6.19
C CYS A 64 -8.11 -1.78 6.75
N GLY A 65 -7.66 -1.91 8.01
CA GLY A 65 -7.35 -3.20 8.63
C GLY A 65 -6.11 -3.89 8.01
N PRO A 66 -5.78 -5.12 8.44
CA PRO A 66 -4.66 -5.86 7.87
C PRO A 66 -4.82 -6.03 6.37
N LEU A 67 -3.75 -5.77 5.62
CA LEU A 67 -3.72 -5.85 4.18
C LEU A 67 -3.87 -7.30 3.71
N SER A 68 -4.94 -7.56 2.97
CA SER A 68 -5.14 -8.82 2.26
C SER A 68 -4.14 -8.97 1.13
N LEU A 69 -3.48 -10.13 1.06
CA LEU A 69 -2.53 -10.46 0.00
C LEU A 69 -3.20 -11.15 -1.20
N GLY A 70 -4.47 -11.56 -1.05
CA GLY A 70 -5.24 -12.23 -2.09
C GLY A 70 -4.49 -13.43 -2.70
N PRO A 71 -4.36 -13.50 -4.04
CA PRO A 71 -3.64 -14.60 -4.71
C PRO A 71 -2.12 -14.56 -4.48
N TYR A 72 -1.58 -13.46 -3.94
CA TYR A 72 -0.15 -13.26 -3.69
C TYR A 72 0.25 -13.54 -2.23
N PHE A 73 -0.55 -14.36 -1.54
CA PHE A 73 -0.25 -14.88 -0.21
C PHE A 73 1.20 -15.38 -0.09
N LEU A 74 1.76 -15.28 1.10
CA LEU A 74 3.14 -15.69 1.36
C LEU A 74 3.18 -17.09 1.96
N VAL A 75 4.20 -17.85 1.58
CA VAL A 75 4.44 -19.19 2.09
C VAL A 75 5.77 -19.21 2.82
N VAL A 76 5.76 -19.73 4.04
CA VAL A 76 6.97 -20.06 4.79
C VAL A 76 7.02 -21.58 4.94
N PRO A 77 7.90 -22.27 4.20
CA PRO A 77 8.02 -23.72 4.28
C PRO A 77 8.64 -24.20 5.62
N PRO A 78 8.59 -25.51 5.90
CA PRO A 78 9.30 -26.09 7.03
C PRO A 78 10.80 -25.78 7.01
N GLN A 79 11.38 -25.54 8.19
CA GLN A 79 12.81 -25.23 8.37
C GLN A 79 13.30 -23.96 7.67
N LYS A 80 12.41 -23.14 7.12
CA LYS A 80 12.74 -21.84 6.53
C LYS A 80 12.53 -20.71 7.53
N THR A 81 13.21 -19.60 7.28
CA THR A 81 13.16 -18.42 8.14
C THR A 81 12.12 -17.42 7.69
N LEU A 82 11.50 -16.73 8.64
CA LEU A 82 10.63 -15.58 8.47
C LEU A 82 11.17 -14.44 9.33
N LYS A 83 11.33 -13.26 8.73
CA LYS A 83 11.76 -12.04 9.42
C LYS A 83 11.00 -10.85 8.86
N PHE A 84 10.61 -9.94 9.75
CA PHE A 84 10.10 -8.62 9.38
C PHE A 84 11.15 -7.58 9.75
N GLU A 85 11.49 -6.71 8.80
CA GLU A 85 12.50 -5.66 8.99
C GLU A 85 11.83 -4.30 9.09
N GLY A 86 12.15 -3.56 10.16
CA GLY A 86 11.55 -2.27 10.50
C GLY A 86 12.13 -1.72 11.80
N THR A 87 11.38 -0.87 12.49
CA THR A 87 11.70 -0.28 13.79
C THR A 87 11.66 -1.33 14.91
N ALA A 88 12.65 -1.30 15.81
CA ALA A 88 12.67 -2.19 16.98
C ALA A 88 11.45 -1.97 17.89
N ALA A 89 11.04 -3.02 18.62
CA ALA A 89 9.89 -3.03 19.53
C ALA A 89 8.51 -2.75 18.87
N LYS A 90 8.43 -2.82 17.54
CA LYS A 90 7.18 -2.86 16.77
C LYS A 90 6.78 -4.30 16.45
N PHE A 91 5.54 -4.45 16.00
CA PHE A 91 4.93 -5.75 15.71
C PHE A 91 4.39 -5.83 14.29
N VAL A 92 4.33 -7.07 13.82
CA VAL A 92 3.59 -7.46 12.62
C VAL A 92 2.54 -8.48 13.01
N HIS A 93 1.29 -8.23 12.61
CA HIS A 93 0.19 -9.18 12.71
C HIS A 93 0.16 -10.05 11.46
N ILE A 94 0.36 -11.36 11.62
CA ILE A 94 0.26 -12.34 10.54
C ILE A 94 -1.05 -13.10 10.66
N LEU A 95 -1.78 -13.18 9.55
CA LEU A 95 -3.09 -13.82 9.44
C LEU A 95 -3.08 -14.83 8.30
N GLY A 96 -3.70 -16.01 8.50
CA GLY A 96 -3.84 -17.02 7.46
C GLY A 96 -3.98 -18.43 8.03
N LYS A 97 -3.17 -19.37 7.51
CA LYS A 97 -3.24 -20.80 7.86
C LYS A 97 -1.88 -21.34 8.27
N MET A 98 -1.86 -22.11 9.36
CA MET A 98 -0.74 -22.94 9.77
C MET A 98 -1.05 -24.38 9.39
N ILE A 99 -0.22 -24.95 8.52
CA ILE A 99 -0.39 -26.29 7.97
C ILE A 99 0.59 -27.23 8.67
N GLU A 100 0.06 -28.32 9.21
CA GLU A 100 0.80 -29.40 9.87
C GLU A 100 0.87 -30.58 8.90
N LEU A 101 2.09 -30.98 8.55
CA LEU A 101 2.38 -32.09 7.66
C LEU A 101 2.54 -33.38 8.46
N ASP A 102 1.97 -34.48 7.97
CA ASP A 102 2.19 -35.80 8.56
C ASP A 102 3.64 -36.29 8.28
N PRO A 103 4.16 -37.25 9.07
CA PRO A 103 5.50 -37.79 8.83
C PRO A 103 5.67 -38.32 7.39
N GLY A 104 6.64 -37.77 6.66
CA GLY A 104 6.91 -38.12 5.26
C GLY A 104 6.00 -37.42 4.23
N GLU A 105 5.05 -36.60 4.67
CA GLU A 105 4.22 -35.78 3.79
C GLU A 105 5.00 -34.56 3.28
N GLY A 106 5.02 -34.37 1.97
CA GLY A 106 5.59 -33.19 1.34
C GLY A 106 4.66 -31.98 1.43
N MET A 107 5.22 -30.78 1.32
CA MET A 107 4.41 -29.58 1.19
C MET A 107 3.58 -29.64 -0.11
N PRO A 108 2.29 -29.24 -0.10
CA PRO A 108 1.47 -29.14 -1.30
C PRO A 108 2.16 -28.37 -2.44
N THR A 109 2.00 -28.86 -3.67
CA THR A 109 2.73 -28.35 -4.84
C THR A 109 2.44 -26.88 -5.13
N ASP A 110 1.20 -26.43 -4.94
CA ASP A 110 0.79 -25.04 -5.10
C ASP A 110 1.54 -24.10 -4.13
N LEU A 111 1.72 -24.52 -2.87
CA LEU A 111 2.48 -23.76 -1.88
C LEU A 111 3.98 -23.77 -2.19
N ALA A 112 4.51 -24.89 -2.68
CA ALA A 112 5.90 -25.00 -3.13
C ALA A 112 6.19 -24.07 -4.30
N SER A 113 5.31 -24.05 -5.30
CA SER A 113 5.41 -23.13 -6.44
C SER A 113 5.28 -21.67 -5.99
N ARG A 114 4.36 -21.35 -5.07
CA ARG A 114 4.25 -19.98 -4.54
C ARG A 114 5.51 -19.55 -3.81
N PHE A 115 6.07 -20.38 -2.92
CA PHE A 115 7.33 -20.09 -2.23
C PHE A 115 8.48 -19.82 -3.21
N ALA A 116 8.58 -20.62 -4.29
CA ALA A 116 9.61 -20.44 -5.30
C ALA A 116 9.48 -19.08 -6.00
N ASN A 117 8.27 -18.56 -6.22
CA ASN A 117 8.01 -17.35 -7.01
C ASN A 117 7.75 -16.08 -6.20
N GLN A 118 7.40 -16.16 -4.92
CA GLN A 118 6.94 -15.02 -4.12
C GLN A 118 7.96 -13.88 -3.96
N HIS A 119 9.24 -14.13 -4.21
CA HIS A 119 10.28 -13.09 -4.20
C HIS A 119 10.38 -12.30 -5.52
N ASN A 120 9.80 -12.83 -6.60
CA ASN A 120 9.71 -12.18 -7.90
C ASN A 120 8.36 -11.50 -8.11
N GLU A 121 7.31 -11.93 -7.39
CA GLU A 121 5.99 -11.29 -7.46
C GLU A 121 5.29 -11.24 -6.10
N TYR A 122 5.05 -10.04 -5.61
CA TYR A 122 4.50 -9.80 -4.27
C TYR A 122 3.76 -8.46 -4.16
N VAL A 123 2.94 -8.35 -3.12
CA VAL A 123 2.29 -7.09 -2.74
C VAL A 123 3.32 -6.15 -2.11
N LYS A 124 3.36 -4.92 -2.60
CA LYS A 124 4.28 -3.88 -2.17
C LYS A 124 3.52 -2.57 -1.95
N CYS A 125 3.52 -2.08 -0.72
CA CYS A 125 3.11 -0.72 -0.43
C CYS A 125 4.20 0.26 -0.89
N VAL A 126 3.77 1.39 -1.45
CA VAL A 126 4.62 2.51 -1.84
C VAL A 126 4.07 3.79 -1.21
N GLU A 127 4.96 4.73 -0.95
CA GLU A 127 4.63 6.03 -0.37
C GLU A 127 5.45 7.15 -1.03
N GLY A 128 4.90 8.36 -0.99
CA GLY A 128 5.57 9.59 -1.40
C GLY A 128 6.38 10.23 -0.28
N SER A 129 6.69 11.50 -0.47
CA SER A 129 7.21 12.35 0.61
C SER A 129 6.11 13.30 1.07
N ASP A 130 6.27 13.90 2.26
CA ASP A 130 5.42 15.02 2.66
C ASP A 130 5.64 16.21 1.71
N VAL A 131 4.57 16.65 1.05
CA VAL A 131 4.62 17.72 0.05
C VAL A 131 3.74 18.88 0.49
N SER A 132 4.37 20.04 0.67
CA SER A 132 3.69 21.29 1.01
C SER A 132 3.11 21.95 -0.24
N THR A 133 1.89 22.47 -0.12
CA THR A 133 1.25 23.30 -1.15
C THR A 133 1.84 24.71 -1.24
N GLY A 134 2.73 25.08 -0.32
CA GLY A 134 3.07 26.48 -0.07
C GLY A 134 1.92 27.24 0.58
N THR A 135 2.09 28.55 0.81
CA THR A 135 1.12 29.39 1.56
C THR A 135 -0.18 29.66 0.81
N ALA A 136 -0.23 29.45 -0.50
CA ALA A 136 -1.44 29.55 -1.30
C ALA A 136 -1.32 28.66 -2.54
N MET A 137 -2.39 27.92 -2.84
CA MET A 137 -2.47 27.09 -4.04
C MET A 137 -3.49 27.72 -4.98
N ALA A 138 -3.04 28.35 -6.06
CA ALA A 138 -3.92 28.95 -7.06
C ALA A 138 -4.77 27.89 -7.77
N ASP A 139 -5.90 28.30 -8.37
CA ASP A 139 -6.71 27.38 -9.19
C ASP A 139 -5.88 26.81 -10.34
N GLY A 140 -5.98 25.50 -10.54
CA GLY A 140 -5.21 24.74 -11.51
C GLY A 140 -3.73 24.53 -11.18
N ALA A 141 -3.23 25.02 -10.04
CA ALA A 141 -1.89 24.69 -9.59
C ALA A 141 -1.81 23.20 -9.23
N GLU A 142 -0.64 22.59 -9.46
CA GLU A 142 -0.37 21.19 -9.14
C GLU A 142 0.84 21.07 -8.20
N VAL A 143 0.80 20.09 -7.31
CA VAL A 143 1.95 19.63 -6.52
C VAL A 143 2.17 18.15 -6.74
N SER A 144 3.42 17.75 -6.99
CA SER A 144 3.77 16.34 -7.22
C SER A 144 3.89 15.60 -5.90
N LEU A 145 3.09 14.55 -5.72
CA LEU A 145 3.05 13.74 -4.51
C LEU A 145 3.93 12.49 -4.60
N TYR A 146 3.99 11.89 -5.79
CA TYR A 146 4.67 10.63 -6.01
C TYR A 146 5.14 10.50 -7.46
N SER A 147 6.28 9.84 -7.65
CA SER A 147 6.78 9.45 -8.96
C SER A 147 7.51 8.12 -8.85
N LEU A 148 7.28 7.24 -9.82
CA LEU A 148 7.92 5.95 -9.92
C LEU A 148 8.21 5.61 -11.39
N THR A 149 9.47 5.27 -11.65
CA THR A 149 9.92 4.68 -12.91
C THR A 149 10.52 3.31 -12.58
N PRO A 150 9.81 2.20 -12.85
CA PRO A 150 10.35 0.87 -12.68
C PRO A 150 11.55 0.66 -13.61
N THR A 151 12.51 -0.17 -13.18
CA THR A 151 13.58 -0.59 -14.09
C THR A 151 13.02 -1.46 -15.22
N THR A 152 13.76 -1.61 -16.32
CA THR A 152 13.36 -2.40 -17.51
C THR A 152 12.83 -3.81 -17.18
N ILE A 153 13.32 -4.44 -16.10
CA ILE A 153 12.93 -5.80 -15.68
C ILE A 153 11.89 -5.80 -14.56
N GLU A 154 11.21 -4.69 -14.32
CA GLU A 154 10.21 -4.54 -13.27
C GLU A 154 8.89 -4.05 -13.83
N LYS A 155 7.80 -4.46 -13.18
CA LYS A 155 6.45 -4.02 -13.46
C LYS A 155 5.74 -3.77 -12.14
N TYR A 156 5.05 -2.64 -12.07
CA TYR A 156 4.18 -2.28 -10.96
C TYR A 156 2.75 -2.20 -11.45
N LEU A 157 1.85 -2.84 -10.74
CA LEU A 157 0.41 -2.74 -11.00
C LEU A 157 -0.24 -2.08 -9.80
N PHE A 158 -0.74 -0.86 -9.97
CA PHE A 158 -1.53 -0.15 -8.97
C PHE A 158 -2.96 -0.69 -9.04
N ASN A 159 -3.24 -1.68 -8.19
CA ASN A 159 -4.51 -2.42 -8.18
C ASN A 159 -5.03 -2.65 -6.77
N GLY A 160 -4.67 -1.81 -5.80
CA GLY A 160 -5.15 -1.91 -4.43
C GLY A 160 -5.54 -0.54 -3.91
N LEU A 161 -5.48 -0.39 -2.59
CA LEU A 161 -5.75 0.89 -1.93
C LEU A 161 -4.83 1.99 -2.46
N ALA A 162 -5.38 3.18 -2.69
CA ALA A 162 -4.63 4.37 -3.05
C ALA A 162 -5.18 5.54 -2.25
N LEU A 163 -4.37 6.06 -1.33
CA LEU A 163 -4.78 7.04 -0.33
C LEU A 163 -3.91 8.28 -0.35
N VAL A 164 -4.47 9.41 0.07
CA VAL A 164 -3.75 10.67 0.30
C VAL A 164 -4.10 11.19 1.68
N ASP A 165 -3.10 11.23 2.56
CA ASP A 165 -3.27 11.84 3.88
C ASP A 165 -2.95 13.33 3.84
N GLN A 166 -3.62 14.09 4.71
CA GLN A 166 -3.31 15.49 4.97
C GLN A 166 -2.54 15.58 6.28
N VAL A 167 -1.21 15.53 6.19
CA VAL A 167 -0.31 15.49 7.35
C VAL A 167 -0.24 16.83 8.09
N ALA A 168 -0.63 17.93 7.44
CA ALA A 168 -0.88 19.22 8.08
C ALA A 168 -2.02 19.97 7.40
N ALA A 169 -3.01 20.37 8.20
CA ALA A 169 -4.14 21.17 7.72
C ALA A 169 -3.74 22.64 7.52
N GLY A 170 -4.10 23.21 6.36
CA GLY A 170 -4.12 24.66 6.17
C GLY A 170 -5.32 25.31 6.88
N SER A 171 -5.29 26.64 7.10
CA SER A 171 -6.42 27.45 7.60
C SER A 171 -7.70 27.21 6.74
N PRO A 172 -8.95 27.35 7.28
CA PRO A 172 -10.11 26.56 6.86
C PRO A 172 -10.54 26.88 5.42
N ALA A 173 -11.10 25.98 4.62
CA ALA A 173 -11.40 24.56 4.76
C ALA A 173 -11.28 23.97 3.35
N GLU A 174 -10.44 22.95 3.18
CA GLU A 174 -10.60 22.13 1.99
C GLU A 174 -11.99 21.48 2.05
N ALA A 175 -12.77 21.62 0.99
CA ALA A 175 -14.08 21.01 0.85
C ALA A 175 -14.05 19.93 -0.24
N GLU A 176 -15.07 19.08 -0.27
CA GLU A 176 -15.20 18.04 -1.28
C GLU A 176 -15.08 18.59 -2.71
N GLY A 177 -14.17 17.98 -3.46
CA GLY A 177 -13.80 18.35 -4.82
C GLY A 177 -13.12 19.70 -4.97
N ASN A 178 -12.49 20.25 -3.91
CA ASN A 178 -11.55 21.35 -4.05
C ASN A 178 -10.18 20.87 -4.57
N ILE A 179 -9.77 19.67 -4.19
CA ILE A 179 -8.50 19.05 -4.61
C ILE A 179 -8.78 17.77 -5.39
N GLY A 180 -8.23 17.70 -6.60
CA GLY A 180 -8.24 16.50 -7.42
C GLY A 180 -6.88 15.83 -7.47
N ILE A 181 -6.85 14.52 -7.25
CA ILE A 181 -5.67 13.67 -7.39
C ILE A 181 -5.62 13.14 -8.82
N ARG A 182 -4.58 13.53 -9.54
CA ARG A 182 -4.38 13.21 -10.96
C ARG A 182 -3.22 12.25 -11.13
N LEU A 183 -3.49 11.15 -11.81
CA LEU A 183 -2.48 10.17 -12.19
C LEU A 183 -2.04 10.47 -13.62
N TYR A 184 -0.74 10.40 -13.86
CA TYR A 184 -0.11 10.62 -15.15
C TYR A 184 0.73 9.39 -15.51
N LEU A 185 0.68 8.96 -16.76
CA LEU A 185 1.57 7.94 -17.32
C LEU A 185 2.36 8.57 -18.45
N ASP A 186 3.69 8.60 -18.33
CA ASP A 186 4.62 9.27 -19.25
C ASP A 186 4.23 10.73 -19.55
N GLY A 187 3.76 11.43 -18.52
CA GLY A 187 3.31 12.81 -18.61
C GLY A 187 1.90 13.01 -19.19
N ALA A 188 1.23 11.95 -19.66
CA ALA A 188 -0.16 12.02 -20.12
C ALA A 188 -1.11 11.75 -18.94
N PRO A 189 -2.08 12.64 -18.63
CA PRO A 189 -3.04 12.41 -17.55
C PRO A 189 -4.00 11.28 -17.90
N LEU A 190 -4.27 10.42 -16.92
CA LEU A 190 -5.25 9.32 -16.99
C LEU A 190 -6.67 9.80 -16.62
N ASP A 191 -7.02 11.00 -17.08
CA ASP A 191 -8.24 11.72 -16.75
C ASP A 191 -8.58 12.71 -17.87
N HIS A 192 -9.74 13.36 -17.84
CA HIS A 192 -10.08 14.38 -18.84
C HIS A 192 -9.14 15.59 -18.81
N LEU A 193 -8.89 16.13 -20.00
CA LEU A 193 -8.05 17.31 -20.21
C LEU A 193 -8.82 18.62 -19.98
N LEU A 194 -10.10 18.64 -20.38
CA LEU A 194 -10.94 19.84 -20.39
C LEU A 194 -11.66 20.00 -19.04
N SER A 195 -11.49 21.13 -18.37
CA SER A 195 -12.23 21.44 -17.13
C SER A 195 -13.75 21.51 -17.33
N ALA A 196 -14.21 21.75 -18.56
CA ALA A 196 -15.63 21.73 -18.91
C ALA A 196 -16.26 20.33 -18.82
N SER A 197 -15.45 19.26 -18.86
CA SER A 197 -15.93 17.87 -18.71
C SER A 197 -16.18 17.48 -17.26
N GLY A 198 -15.78 18.33 -16.29
CA GLY A 198 -15.90 18.08 -14.87
C GLY A 198 -14.64 18.51 -14.09
N ARG A 199 -14.71 18.40 -12.76
CA ARG A 199 -13.53 18.56 -11.90
C ARG A 199 -12.49 17.50 -12.25
N ARG A 200 -11.23 17.91 -12.40
CA ARG A 200 -10.13 17.03 -12.82
C ARG A 200 -9.61 16.26 -11.62
N GLY A 201 -9.28 14.99 -11.84
CA GLY A 201 -8.75 14.06 -10.85
C GLY A 201 -9.82 13.40 -10.00
N ILE A 202 -9.38 12.38 -9.26
CA ILE A 202 -10.17 11.75 -8.21
C ILE A 202 -10.23 12.71 -7.02
N ASP A 203 -11.41 12.90 -6.43
CA ASP A 203 -11.54 13.78 -5.27
C ASP A 203 -10.66 13.31 -4.09
N ARG A 204 -9.81 14.19 -3.57
CA ARG A 204 -8.87 13.83 -2.49
C ARG A 204 -9.60 13.36 -1.23
N MET A 205 -10.73 13.97 -0.87
CA MET A 205 -11.53 13.56 0.29
C MET A 205 -12.03 12.11 0.17
N SER A 206 -12.25 11.64 -1.06
CA SER A 206 -12.59 10.23 -1.31
C SER A 206 -11.40 9.29 -1.14
N MET A 207 -10.17 9.79 -1.28
CA MET A 207 -8.91 9.05 -1.11
C MET A 207 -8.27 9.22 0.28
N GLU A 208 -8.93 9.87 1.24
CA GLU A 208 -8.36 10.01 2.57
C GLU A 208 -8.27 8.68 3.32
N ILE A 209 -7.35 8.60 4.30
CA ILE A 209 -7.31 7.46 5.22
C ILE A 209 -8.64 7.42 5.98
N PRO A 210 -9.41 6.32 5.84
CA PRO A 210 -10.76 6.26 6.39
C PRO A 210 -10.70 6.19 7.92
N ASN A 211 -11.41 7.11 8.58
CA ASN A 211 -11.50 7.20 10.04
C ASN A 211 -12.90 7.65 10.51
N THR A 212 -13.25 7.40 11.76
CA THR A 212 -14.55 7.82 12.34
C THR A 212 -14.56 9.20 12.96
N THR A 213 -13.39 9.82 13.16
CA THR A 213 -13.29 11.08 13.92
C THR A 213 -13.64 12.30 13.07
N ASP A 214 -13.52 12.19 11.75
CA ASP A 214 -13.54 13.35 10.86
C ASP A 214 -14.71 13.33 9.85
N ASN A 215 -15.75 12.49 10.08
CA ASN A 215 -16.87 12.28 9.13
C ASN A 215 -16.44 11.86 7.72
N LYS A 216 -15.30 11.16 7.60
CA LYS A 216 -14.75 10.69 6.32
C LYS A 216 -15.46 9.43 5.83
N SER A 217 -15.26 9.10 4.56
CA SER A 217 -15.69 7.80 4.02
C SER A 217 -15.11 6.67 4.88
N LEU A 218 -15.94 5.68 5.21
CA LEU A 218 -15.51 4.47 5.92
C LEU A 218 -14.98 3.40 4.95
N GLU A 219 -15.14 3.62 3.65
CA GLU A 219 -14.67 2.76 2.58
C GLU A 219 -13.39 3.37 1.98
N PRO A 220 -12.22 2.71 2.10
CA PRO A 220 -11.00 3.20 1.51
C PRO A 220 -11.08 3.15 -0.02
N PHE A 221 -10.57 4.18 -0.68
CA PHE A 221 -10.47 4.20 -2.13
C PHE A 221 -9.51 3.13 -2.64
N SER A 222 -9.91 2.46 -3.73
CA SER A 222 -9.14 1.38 -4.34
C SER A 222 -9.15 1.48 -5.85
N LEU A 223 -8.01 1.14 -6.45
CA LEU A 223 -7.82 0.99 -7.89
C LEU A 223 -8.09 -0.44 -8.38
N GLU A 224 -8.57 -1.35 -7.51
CA GLU A 224 -8.91 -2.73 -7.90
C GLU A 224 -9.87 -2.81 -9.09
N GLY A 225 -10.84 -1.91 -9.17
CA GLY A 225 -11.83 -1.87 -10.26
C GLY A 225 -11.26 -1.37 -11.58
N ASN A 226 -10.22 -0.53 -11.55
CA ASN A 226 -9.58 0.07 -12.72
C ASN A 226 -8.07 0.17 -12.49
N PRO A 227 -7.34 -0.97 -12.58
CA PRO A 227 -5.94 -1.02 -12.21
C PRO A 227 -5.05 -0.32 -13.25
N ILE A 228 -3.95 0.27 -12.79
CA ILE A 228 -2.99 0.98 -13.64
C ILE A 228 -1.67 0.21 -13.69
N SER A 229 -1.28 -0.20 -14.89
CA SER A 229 -0.02 -0.91 -15.13
C SER A 229 1.10 0.07 -15.48
N VAL A 230 2.23 -0.07 -14.81
CA VAL A 230 3.46 0.69 -15.06
C VAL A 230 4.54 -0.32 -15.39
N ASP A 231 4.84 -0.43 -16.67
CA ASP A 231 5.89 -1.32 -17.18
C ASP A 231 7.27 -0.66 -17.03
N GLY A 232 8.33 -1.45 -17.20
CA GLY A 232 9.71 -0.96 -17.12
C GLY A 232 9.94 0.22 -18.04
N ASP A 233 10.73 1.19 -17.57
CA ASP A 233 11.10 2.43 -18.27
C ASP A 233 9.93 3.42 -18.51
N HIS A 234 8.71 3.10 -18.09
CA HIS A 234 7.57 4.02 -18.06
C HIS A 234 7.45 4.70 -16.69
N THR A 235 7.00 5.95 -16.66
CA THR A 235 6.90 6.73 -15.42
C THR A 235 5.45 7.00 -15.07
N ILE A 236 5.06 6.63 -13.85
CA ILE A 236 3.82 7.11 -13.24
C ILE A 236 4.12 8.32 -12.35
N GLU A 237 3.28 9.36 -12.44
CA GLU A 237 3.29 10.48 -11.51
C GLU A 237 1.90 10.66 -10.89
N VAL A 238 1.86 11.02 -9.61
CA VAL A 238 0.62 11.38 -8.91
C VAL A 238 0.75 12.82 -8.44
N LYS A 239 -0.21 13.66 -8.81
CA LYS A 239 -0.22 15.09 -8.48
C LYS A 239 -1.54 15.48 -7.83
N ALA A 240 -1.49 16.33 -6.81
CA ALA A 240 -2.67 17.02 -6.30
C ALA A 240 -2.85 18.33 -7.07
N MET A 241 -4.06 18.59 -7.55
CA MET A 241 -4.43 19.77 -8.32
C MET A 241 -5.54 20.53 -7.59
N ASN A 242 -5.41 21.84 -7.47
CA ASN A 242 -6.53 22.68 -7.04
C ASN A 242 -7.53 22.82 -8.20
N VAL A 243 -8.77 22.43 -7.96
CA VAL A 243 -9.88 22.47 -8.91
C VAL A 243 -11.12 23.18 -8.32
N SER A 244 -10.90 24.00 -7.29
CA SER A 244 -11.95 24.74 -6.59
C SER A 244 -12.50 25.94 -7.38
N GLY A 245 -11.79 26.41 -8.41
CA GLY A 245 -12.11 27.66 -9.13
C GLY A 245 -11.59 28.93 -8.41
N GLY A 246 -10.89 28.77 -7.28
CA GLY A 246 -10.28 29.86 -6.52
C GLY A 246 -8.95 29.46 -5.90
N SER A 247 -8.36 30.35 -5.10
CA SER A 247 -7.13 30.04 -4.35
C SER A 247 -7.44 29.35 -3.03
N LEU A 248 -6.69 28.30 -2.69
CA LEU A 248 -6.81 27.56 -1.42
C LEU A 248 -5.64 27.90 -0.46
N PHE A 249 -5.85 27.62 0.83
CA PHE A 249 -4.83 27.62 1.91
C PHE A 249 -4.20 28.98 2.28
N GLY A 250 -4.78 30.10 1.84
CA GLY A 250 -4.16 31.45 1.72
C GLY A 250 -3.33 32.08 2.87
N THR A 251 -3.19 31.45 4.04
CA THR A 251 -2.27 31.89 5.12
C THR A 251 -1.42 30.76 5.70
N THR A 252 -1.72 29.49 5.43
CA THR A 252 -1.04 28.33 6.01
C THR A 252 -1.03 27.20 5.01
N ALA A 253 0.15 26.66 4.71
CA ALA A 253 0.28 25.56 3.76
C ALA A 253 -0.42 24.30 4.23
N ALA A 254 -1.12 23.63 3.32
CA ALA A 254 -1.48 22.24 3.50
C ALA A 254 -0.28 21.36 3.15
N GLN A 255 -0.20 20.19 3.77
CA GLN A 255 0.77 19.16 3.43
C GLN A 255 0.06 17.85 3.13
N PHE A 256 0.48 17.19 2.06
CA PHE A 256 -0.10 15.94 1.60
C PHE A 256 0.95 14.83 1.53
N HIS A 257 0.50 13.61 1.77
CA HIS A 257 1.30 12.40 1.65
C HIS A 257 0.53 11.34 0.89
N PHE A 258 1.14 10.71 -0.12
CA PHE A 258 0.50 9.67 -0.93
C PHE A 258 0.92 8.28 -0.51
N TYR A 259 -0.03 7.34 -0.49
CA TYR A 259 0.17 5.94 -0.19
C TYR A 259 -0.54 5.08 -1.24
N ALA A 260 0.08 3.99 -1.69
CA ALA A 260 -0.61 3.01 -2.53
C ALA A 260 -0.16 1.57 -2.29
N VAL A 261 -1.09 0.64 -2.46
CA VAL A 261 -0.83 -0.79 -2.59
C VAL A 261 -0.60 -1.11 -4.06
N THR A 262 0.55 -1.68 -4.35
CA THR A 262 0.91 -2.16 -5.69
C THR A 262 1.19 -3.64 -5.67
N LEU A 263 1.03 -4.28 -6.82
CA LEU A 263 1.68 -5.52 -7.10
C LEU A 263 3.01 -5.26 -7.81
N TYR A 264 4.09 -5.74 -7.21
CA TYR A 264 5.40 -5.79 -7.83
C TYR A 264 5.57 -7.11 -8.58
N ARG A 265 6.15 -7.05 -9.78
CA ARG A 265 6.65 -8.21 -10.51
C ARG A 265 8.00 -7.91 -11.15
N LYS A 266 8.96 -8.81 -10.94
CA LYS A 266 10.18 -8.88 -11.72
C LYS A 266 9.94 -9.68 -13.00
N VAL A 267 10.20 -9.08 -14.15
CA VAL A 267 10.04 -9.65 -15.49
C VAL A 267 11.44 -9.99 -16.02
N GLY A 268 11.88 -11.23 -15.82
CA GLY A 268 13.19 -11.71 -16.25
C GLY A 268 13.43 -13.17 -15.88
#